data_AF-A0A832WJM9-F1
#
_entry.id   AF-A0A832WJM9-F1
#
_cell.length_a   1.000
_cell.length_b   1.000
_cell.length_c   1.000
_cell.angle_alpha   90.00
_cell.angle_beta   90.00
_cell.angle_gamma   90.00
#
_symmetry.space_group_name_H-M   'P 1'
#
loop_
_entity.id
_entity.type
_entity.pdbx_description
1 polymer ?
#
loop_
_entity_poly.entity_id
_entity_poly.type
_entity_poly.pdbx_seq_one_letter_code
_entity_poly.pdbx_strand_id
1 'polypeptide(L)'
;MLDPFSEKAKELLKGFGSINDFMDAIPKIVSVDDVIERIRVVKNEKLIDKFLDQDNVMDLAQFYALLGALSYSPYGIELELVKKANLIIYSERLKRKKEIKPEEISIDVSTAIEFPTEDVRKIERVYGKIPEYTMKISDFLDLVPDEKLANYYIYEGRVYLKREDLIRIWSKAFERNVERGVNMLYEIRDELPEFYRKVLGEIQAFAEEEFGRKFGEIQGGKLRPEFFPPCIKNALKGVPQGIRNYAITVLLTSFLSYARICPNPPRRNVRVKDCIKDIRVITEEILPIIIEAANRCSPPLFEDQPNEIKNIWYHLGFGYTANPSLEDSGNSTWYFPPNCEKIRANAPQLCTPDKHCKYIRNPLTYYLRRLYLEGRRNAPKRGNKRGKKELLHQ
;
A
#
# COMPACT_ATOMS: atom_id res chain seq x y z
N MET A 1 -17.24 15.69 -1.79
CA MET A 1 -15.77 15.71 -1.60
C MET A 1 -15.04 15.45 -2.93
N LEU A 2 -13.98 16.20 -3.29
CA LEU A 2 -13.23 15.98 -4.55
C LEU A 2 -12.01 15.06 -4.37
N ASP A 3 -11.27 15.22 -3.27
CA ASP A 3 -10.10 14.41 -2.93
C ASP A 3 -10.10 14.14 -1.41
N PRO A 4 -10.13 12.88 -0.97
CA PRO A 4 -10.20 12.53 0.46
C PRO A 4 -8.89 12.76 1.23
N PHE A 5 -7.83 13.18 0.54
CA PHE A 5 -6.53 13.53 1.10
C PHE A 5 -6.22 15.03 1.00
N SER A 6 -7.15 15.83 0.49
CA SER A 6 -7.04 17.29 0.41
C SER A 6 -6.95 17.95 1.78
N GLU A 7 -6.46 19.20 1.84
CA GLU A 7 -6.47 19.96 3.09
C GLU A 7 -7.90 20.14 3.64
N LYS A 8 -8.88 20.39 2.76
CA LYS A 8 -10.30 20.42 3.13
C LYS A 8 -10.77 19.13 3.81
N ALA A 9 -10.37 17.96 3.29
CA ALA A 9 -10.71 16.68 3.92
C ALA A 9 -10.02 16.54 5.29
N LYS A 10 -8.74 16.91 5.40
CA LYS A 10 -8.00 16.86 6.66
C LYS A 10 -8.62 17.77 7.72
N GLU A 11 -9.01 18.98 7.37
CA GLU A 11 -9.68 19.92 8.28
C GLU A 11 -11.02 19.37 8.77
N LEU A 12 -11.81 18.75 7.89
CA LEU A 12 -13.06 18.12 8.28
C LEU A 12 -12.83 16.95 9.26
N LEU A 13 -11.80 16.14 9.03
CA LEU A 13 -11.45 15.02 9.90
C LEU A 13 -10.90 15.46 11.27
N LYS A 14 -10.25 16.62 11.38
CA LYS A 14 -9.81 17.16 12.68
C LYS A 14 -10.96 17.35 13.67
N GLY A 15 -12.18 17.56 13.18
CA GLY A 15 -13.38 17.67 14.02
C GLY A 15 -13.70 16.40 14.82
N PHE A 16 -13.16 15.24 14.43
CA PHE A 16 -13.32 13.97 15.13
C PHE A 16 -12.22 13.70 16.16
N GLY A 17 -11.19 14.54 16.25
CA GLY A 17 -10.02 14.33 17.10
C GLY A 17 -8.88 13.64 16.36
N SER A 18 -8.37 12.54 16.90
CA SER A 18 -7.30 11.77 16.29
C SER A 18 -7.79 10.88 15.14
N ILE A 19 -6.86 10.31 14.37
CA ILE A 19 -7.20 9.31 13.35
C ILE A 19 -7.88 8.10 14.01
N ASN A 20 -7.40 7.65 15.17
CA ASN A 20 -8.00 6.52 15.88
C ASN A 20 -9.45 6.82 16.28
N ASP A 21 -9.71 8.02 16.81
CA ASP A 21 -11.07 8.45 17.17
C ASP A 21 -12.01 8.43 15.96
N PHE A 22 -11.52 8.90 14.80
CA PHE A 22 -12.28 8.83 13.56
C PHE A 22 -12.54 7.38 13.11
N MET A 23 -11.53 6.50 13.19
CA MET A 23 -11.71 5.08 12.86
C MET A 23 -12.71 4.39 13.79
N ASP A 24 -12.78 4.77 15.07
CA ASP A 24 -13.79 4.27 16.01
C ASP A 24 -15.18 4.87 15.78
N ALA A 25 -15.26 6.04 15.15
CA ALA A 25 -16.52 6.68 14.80
C ALA A 25 -17.14 6.09 13.52
N ILE A 26 -16.34 5.69 12.52
CA ILE A 26 -16.81 5.19 11.22
C ILE A 26 -17.91 4.12 11.33
N PRO A 27 -17.76 3.05 12.15
CA PRO A 27 -18.79 2.00 12.27
C PRO A 27 -20.15 2.49 12.80
N LYS A 28 -20.19 3.70 13.39
CA LYS A 28 -21.41 4.35 13.89
C LYS A 28 -22.06 5.26 12.84
N ILE A 29 -21.34 5.56 11.75
CA ILE A 29 -21.76 6.49 10.69
C ILE A 29 -22.21 5.72 9.45
N VAL A 30 -21.51 4.63 9.11
CA VAL A 30 -21.76 3.83 7.90
C VAL A 30 -21.96 2.36 8.24
N SER A 31 -22.86 1.70 7.50
CA SER A 31 -22.98 0.25 7.52
C SER A 31 -21.97 -0.41 6.57
N VAL A 32 -21.79 -1.73 6.70
CA VAL A 32 -20.97 -2.50 5.74
C VAL A 32 -21.58 -2.42 4.33
N ASP A 33 -22.90 -2.52 4.22
CA ASP A 33 -23.60 -2.46 2.92
C ASP A 33 -23.40 -1.12 2.21
N ASP A 34 -23.42 0.00 2.94
CA ASP A 34 -23.16 1.34 2.38
C ASP A 34 -21.76 1.41 1.74
N VAL A 35 -20.78 0.82 2.43
CA VAL A 35 -19.38 0.80 2.00
C VAL A 35 -19.20 -0.09 0.76
N ILE A 36 -19.92 -1.22 0.70
CA ILE A 36 -19.82 -2.15 -0.43
C ILE A 36 -20.60 -1.64 -1.64
N GLU A 37 -21.72 -0.93 -1.46
CA GLU A 37 -22.41 -0.25 -2.57
C GLU A 37 -21.47 0.73 -3.30
N ARG A 38 -20.58 1.40 -2.56
CA ARG A 38 -19.54 2.25 -3.13
C ARG A 38 -18.54 1.50 -4.02
N ILE A 39 -18.20 0.25 -3.69
CA ILE A 39 -17.34 -0.59 -4.53
C ILE A 39 -18.06 -1.07 -5.80
N ARG A 40 -19.37 -1.33 -5.71
CA ARG A 40 -20.19 -1.83 -6.83
C ARG A 40 -20.30 -0.86 -8.01
N VAL A 41 -19.88 0.41 -7.87
CA VAL A 41 -19.76 1.37 -8.99
C VAL A 41 -18.84 0.86 -10.11
N VAL A 42 -17.92 -0.07 -9.79
CA VAL A 42 -17.04 -0.71 -10.78
C VAL A 42 -17.84 -1.56 -11.80
N LYS A 43 -18.99 -2.09 -11.39
CA LYS A 43 -19.87 -2.96 -12.18
C LYS A 43 -21.04 -2.18 -12.79
N ASN A 44 -21.64 -1.28 -12.02
CA ASN A 44 -22.83 -0.53 -12.43
C ASN A 44 -22.57 0.98 -12.40
N GLU A 45 -22.32 1.56 -13.56
CA GLU A 45 -22.06 3.00 -13.71
C GLU A 45 -23.25 3.86 -13.24
N LYS A 46 -24.49 3.34 -13.26
CA LYS A 46 -25.67 4.07 -12.75
C LYS A 46 -25.61 4.34 -11.25
N LEU A 47 -24.82 3.57 -10.50
CA LEU A 47 -24.63 3.82 -9.07
C LEU A 47 -23.81 5.09 -8.81
N ILE A 48 -23.02 5.56 -9.79
CA ILE A 48 -22.17 6.75 -9.64
C ILE A 48 -23.02 7.97 -9.25
N ASP A 49 -24.22 8.12 -9.82
CA ASP A 49 -25.07 9.29 -9.60
C ASP A 49 -25.43 9.48 -8.11
N LYS A 50 -25.61 8.40 -7.35
CA LYS A 50 -25.85 8.46 -5.89
C LYS A 50 -24.69 9.07 -5.12
N PHE A 51 -23.48 8.98 -5.65
CA PHE A 51 -22.27 9.46 -4.99
C PHE A 51 -21.89 10.88 -5.42
N LEU A 52 -22.50 11.47 -6.45
CA LEU A 52 -22.03 12.76 -6.96
C LEU A 52 -22.25 13.91 -5.97
N ASP A 53 -23.41 13.92 -5.32
CA ASP A 53 -23.84 14.96 -4.37
C ASP A 53 -23.86 14.47 -2.91
N GLN A 54 -23.08 13.42 -2.62
CA GLN A 54 -22.98 12.84 -1.28
C GLN A 54 -22.38 13.84 -0.27
N ASP A 55 -22.90 13.82 0.96
CA ASP A 55 -22.33 14.53 2.10
C ASP A 55 -20.83 14.19 2.30
N ASN A 56 -20.05 15.19 2.70
CA ASN A 56 -18.59 15.05 2.82
C ASN A 56 -18.18 14.11 3.94
N VAL A 57 -18.86 14.13 5.10
CA VAL A 57 -18.53 13.23 6.21
C VAL A 57 -18.89 11.80 5.85
N MET A 58 -20.05 11.60 5.22
CA MET A 58 -20.47 10.29 4.73
C MET A 58 -19.50 9.73 3.68
N ASP A 59 -19.03 10.57 2.74
CA ASP A 59 -18.04 10.17 1.74
C ASP A 59 -16.71 9.75 2.38
N LEU A 60 -16.19 10.54 3.31
CA LEU A 60 -14.95 10.23 4.01
C LEU A 60 -15.12 8.98 4.88
N ALA A 61 -16.23 8.82 5.59
CA ALA A 61 -16.49 7.63 6.41
C ALA A 61 -16.48 6.36 5.55
N GLN A 62 -17.17 6.35 4.40
CA GLN A 62 -17.14 5.22 3.47
C GLN A 62 -15.75 4.98 2.89
N PHE A 63 -15.02 6.04 2.53
CA PHE A 63 -13.68 5.92 1.97
C PHE A 63 -12.67 5.36 2.98
N TYR A 64 -12.66 5.88 4.21
CA TYR A 64 -11.77 5.40 5.27
C TYR A 64 -12.19 4.04 5.85
N ALA A 65 -13.47 3.65 5.72
CA ALA A 65 -13.90 2.27 5.96
C ALA A 65 -13.18 1.29 5.02
N LEU A 66 -13.11 1.61 3.72
CA LEU A 66 -12.38 0.81 2.73
C LEU A 66 -10.88 0.78 3.03
N LEU A 67 -10.25 1.92 3.34
CA LEU A 67 -8.83 1.99 3.71
C LEU A 67 -8.51 1.15 4.96
N GLY A 68 -9.37 1.21 5.98
CA GLY A 68 -9.23 0.39 7.19
C GLY A 68 -9.35 -1.10 6.90
N ALA A 69 -10.27 -1.51 6.04
CA ALA A 69 -10.37 -2.90 5.59
C ALA A 69 -9.09 -3.37 4.88
N LEU A 70 -8.53 -2.53 4.00
CA LEU A 70 -7.28 -2.82 3.32
C LEU A 70 -6.05 -2.91 4.25
N SER A 71 -6.12 -2.41 5.48
CA SER A 71 -5.02 -2.61 6.45
C SER A 71 -4.77 -4.09 6.77
N TYR A 72 -5.78 -4.94 6.57
CA TYR A 72 -5.67 -6.39 6.71
C TYR A 72 -5.33 -7.11 5.39
N SER A 73 -5.41 -6.43 4.23
CA SER A 73 -4.98 -6.95 2.93
C SER A 73 -4.36 -5.82 2.09
N PRO A 74 -3.12 -5.37 2.43
CA PRO A 74 -2.57 -4.13 1.88
C PRO A 74 -2.23 -4.18 0.40
N TYR A 75 -2.02 -5.39 -0.13
CA TYR A 75 -1.58 -5.62 -1.51
C TYR A 75 -2.30 -6.84 -2.07
N GLY A 76 -3.23 -6.62 -2.99
CA GLY A 76 -4.13 -7.63 -3.53
C GLY A 76 -5.09 -7.04 -4.56
N ILE A 77 -6.11 -7.82 -4.95
CA ILE A 77 -7.18 -7.32 -5.84
C ILE A 77 -8.00 -6.25 -5.12
N GLU A 78 -8.21 -6.43 -3.82
CA GLU A 78 -8.99 -5.56 -2.94
C GLU A 78 -8.46 -4.13 -3.01
N LEU A 79 -7.13 -3.95 -2.97
CA LEU A 79 -6.49 -2.65 -3.15
C LEU A 79 -6.85 -2.03 -4.51
N GLU A 80 -6.77 -2.79 -5.60
CA GLU A 80 -7.07 -2.29 -6.94
C GLU A 80 -8.55 -2.01 -7.14
N LEU A 81 -9.44 -2.80 -6.54
CA LEU A 81 -10.88 -2.57 -6.51
C LEU A 81 -11.22 -1.27 -5.80
N VAL A 82 -10.68 -1.06 -4.60
CA VAL A 82 -10.87 0.16 -3.81
C VAL A 82 -10.34 1.37 -4.58
N LYS A 83 -9.13 1.28 -5.15
CA LYS A 83 -8.58 2.34 -6.01
C LYS A 83 -9.51 2.63 -7.18
N LYS A 84 -9.90 1.61 -7.94
CA LYS A 84 -10.73 1.76 -9.15
C LYS A 84 -12.09 2.39 -8.84
N ALA A 85 -12.81 1.87 -7.84
CA ALA A 85 -14.12 2.36 -7.45
C ALA A 85 -14.07 3.84 -7.05
N ASN A 86 -13.13 4.20 -6.18
CA ASN A 86 -13.03 5.57 -5.70
C ASN A 86 -12.49 6.53 -6.77
N LEU A 87 -11.57 6.08 -7.62
CA LEU A 87 -11.06 6.87 -8.73
C LEU A 87 -12.20 7.19 -9.71
N ILE A 88 -13.12 6.26 -9.99
CA ILE A 88 -14.34 6.53 -10.79
C ILE A 88 -15.15 7.66 -10.13
N ILE A 89 -15.50 7.52 -8.86
CA ILE A 89 -16.34 8.49 -8.13
C ILE A 89 -15.69 9.87 -8.10
N TYR A 90 -14.47 9.98 -7.60
CA TYR A 90 -13.78 11.25 -7.44
C TYR A 90 -13.42 11.90 -8.78
N SER A 91 -13.04 11.12 -9.79
CA SER A 91 -12.80 11.66 -11.14
C SER A 91 -14.08 12.24 -11.73
N GLU A 92 -15.23 11.59 -11.53
CA GLU A 92 -16.49 12.11 -12.04
C GLU A 92 -16.90 13.41 -11.36
N ARG A 93 -16.70 13.53 -10.04
CA ARG A 93 -16.90 14.78 -9.31
C ARG A 93 -15.94 15.89 -9.80
N LEU A 94 -14.66 15.57 -10.03
CA LEU A 94 -13.66 16.51 -10.56
C LEU A 94 -13.99 17.01 -11.97
N LYS A 95 -14.51 16.14 -12.85
CA LYS A 95 -14.94 16.54 -14.19
C LYS A 95 -16.11 17.53 -14.16
N ARG A 96 -17.08 17.31 -13.28
CA ARG A 96 -18.31 18.13 -13.19
C ARG A 96 -18.09 19.46 -12.46
N LYS A 97 -17.01 19.57 -11.68
CA LYS A 97 -16.70 20.80 -10.96
C LYS A 97 -16.34 21.91 -11.95
N LYS A 98 -16.95 23.09 -11.83
CA LYS A 98 -16.61 24.24 -12.69
C LYS A 98 -15.17 24.70 -12.46
N GLU A 99 -14.84 24.95 -11.21
CA GLU A 99 -13.53 25.41 -10.75
C GLU A 99 -13.06 24.53 -9.59
N ILE A 100 -11.80 24.11 -9.63
CA ILE A 100 -11.16 23.27 -8.61
C ILE A 100 -10.26 24.17 -7.78
N LYS A 101 -10.59 24.33 -6.50
CA LYS A 101 -9.77 25.14 -5.60
C LYS A 101 -8.55 24.36 -5.09
N PRO A 102 -7.41 25.01 -4.80
CA PRO A 102 -6.20 24.34 -4.31
C PRO A 102 -6.44 23.47 -3.07
N GLU A 103 -7.27 23.93 -2.13
CA GLU A 103 -7.55 23.20 -0.89
C GLU A 103 -8.45 21.96 -1.06
N GLU A 104 -9.08 21.79 -2.24
CA GLU A 104 -9.97 20.67 -2.53
C GLU A 104 -9.25 19.46 -3.17
N ILE A 105 -7.94 19.59 -3.46
CA ILE A 105 -7.12 18.56 -4.09
C ILE A 105 -5.75 18.46 -3.39
N SER A 106 -5.17 17.27 -3.34
CA SER A 106 -3.94 17.01 -2.58
C SER A 106 -2.63 17.30 -3.34
N ILE A 107 -2.72 17.82 -4.56
CA ILE A 107 -1.57 18.14 -5.43
C ILE A 107 -1.45 19.65 -5.60
N ASP A 108 -0.21 20.16 -5.64
CA ASP A 108 0.07 21.59 -5.82
C ASP A 108 -0.28 22.01 -7.25
N VAL A 109 -1.50 22.51 -7.43
CA VAL A 109 -2.05 22.96 -8.70
C VAL A 109 -2.60 24.35 -8.52
N SER A 110 -2.31 25.21 -9.49
CA SER A 110 -2.82 26.58 -9.55
C SER A 110 -3.64 26.76 -10.81
N THR A 111 -4.66 27.63 -10.76
CA THR A 111 -5.37 28.07 -11.96
C THR A 111 -4.39 28.80 -12.89
N ALA A 112 -4.46 28.53 -14.19
CA ALA A 112 -3.65 29.23 -15.19
C ALA A 112 -4.24 30.63 -15.41
N ILE A 113 -3.63 31.65 -14.80
CA ILE A 113 -4.09 33.05 -14.92
C ILE A 113 -3.38 33.74 -16.10
N GLU A 114 -2.12 33.39 -16.36
CA GLU A 114 -1.27 34.11 -17.32
C GLU A 114 -0.52 33.14 -18.23
N PHE A 115 -0.42 33.50 -19.51
CA PHE A 115 0.48 32.89 -20.50
C PHE A 115 0.78 33.93 -21.61
N PRO A 116 1.95 33.87 -22.25
CA PRO A 116 2.31 34.78 -23.35
C PRO A 116 1.24 34.79 -24.45
N THR A 117 0.71 35.98 -24.77
CA THR A 117 -0.30 36.16 -25.82
C THR A 117 0.18 35.68 -27.20
N GLU A 118 1.49 35.69 -27.42
CA GLU A 118 2.15 35.22 -28.64
C GLU A 118 1.99 33.70 -28.86
N ASP A 119 1.81 32.94 -27.78
CA ASP A 119 1.72 31.49 -27.83
C ASP A 119 0.28 30.96 -27.86
N VAL A 120 -0.73 31.81 -27.60
CA VAL A 120 -2.16 31.42 -27.56
C VAL A 120 -2.54 30.59 -28.79
N ARG A 121 -2.27 31.11 -29.99
CA ARG A 121 -2.63 30.44 -31.26
C ARG A 121 -1.89 29.11 -31.46
N LYS A 122 -0.66 29.00 -30.96
CA LYS A 122 0.12 27.75 -31.04
C LYS A 122 -0.46 26.72 -30.08
N ILE A 123 -0.79 27.14 -28.86
CA ILE A 123 -1.40 26.31 -27.83
C ILE A 123 -2.75 25.79 -28.33
N GLU A 124 -3.64 26.65 -28.83
CA GLU A 124 -4.95 26.23 -29.34
C GLU A 124 -4.83 25.25 -30.51
N ARG A 125 -3.86 25.45 -31.42
CA ARG A 125 -3.61 24.53 -32.54
C ARG A 125 -3.17 23.14 -32.08
N VAL A 126 -2.39 23.04 -31.00
CA VAL A 126 -1.85 21.77 -30.49
C VAL A 126 -2.80 21.08 -29.52
N TYR A 127 -3.37 21.83 -28.58
CA TYR A 127 -4.14 21.29 -27.46
C TYR A 127 -5.66 21.38 -27.68
N GLY A 128 -6.12 22.13 -28.69
CA GLY A 128 -7.52 22.39 -29.02
C GLY A 128 -8.21 23.39 -28.11
N LYS A 129 -7.77 23.49 -26.85
CA LYS A 129 -8.24 24.44 -25.84
C LYS A 129 -7.07 24.99 -25.05
N ILE A 130 -7.26 26.16 -24.48
CA ILE A 130 -6.30 26.78 -23.57
C ILE A 130 -6.27 25.98 -22.25
N PRO A 131 -5.10 25.55 -21.78
CA PRO A 131 -4.95 24.88 -20.49
C PRO A 131 -5.47 25.74 -19.32
N GLU A 132 -6.22 25.12 -18.42
CA GLU A 132 -6.88 25.79 -17.29
C GLU A 132 -6.03 25.77 -16.01
N TYR A 133 -4.99 24.91 -15.96
CA TYR A 133 -4.23 24.63 -14.75
C TYR A 133 -2.72 24.67 -14.99
N THR A 134 -1.98 24.88 -13.92
CA THR A 134 -0.52 24.77 -13.91
C THR A 134 -0.03 23.96 -12.71
N MET A 135 1.11 23.29 -12.88
CA MET A 135 1.81 22.54 -11.83
C MET A 135 3.32 22.79 -11.94
N LYS A 136 4.06 22.81 -10.83
CA LYS A 136 5.53 22.89 -10.88
C LYS A 136 6.11 21.66 -11.59
N ILE A 137 7.16 21.87 -12.39
CA ILE A 137 7.84 20.77 -13.12
C ILE A 137 8.29 19.65 -12.17
N SER A 138 8.82 19.99 -10.98
CA SER A 138 9.25 19.01 -9.98
C SER A 138 8.12 18.08 -9.53
N ASP A 139 6.93 18.64 -9.28
CA ASP A 139 5.78 17.91 -8.76
C ASP A 139 5.15 17.05 -9.86
N PHE A 140 5.12 17.60 -11.09
CA PHE A 140 4.72 16.86 -12.29
C PHE A 140 5.62 15.62 -12.47
N LEU A 141 6.95 15.80 -12.47
CA LEU A 141 7.89 14.69 -12.66
C LEU A 141 7.93 13.71 -11.48
N ASP A 142 7.67 14.15 -10.24
CA ASP A 142 7.53 13.22 -9.12
C ASP A 142 6.33 12.31 -9.33
N LEU A 143 5.19 12.83 -9.80
CA LEU A 143 3.95 12.08 -9.98
C LEU A 143 3.95 11.19 -11.23
N VAL A 144 4.44 11.72 -12.35
CA VAL A 144 4.44 11.06 -13.66
C VAL A 144 5.84 11.07 -14.29
N PRO A 145 6.81 10.33 -13.72
CA PRO A 145 8.20 10.34 -14.18
C PRO A 145 8.39 9.78 -15.60
N ASP A 146 7.43 8.99 -16.09
CA ASP A 146 7.46 8.39 -17.43
C ASP A 146 6.92 9.35 -18.52
N GLU A 147 6.26 10.45 -18.13
CA GLU A 147 5.76 11.47 -19.06
C GLU A 147 6.91 12.35 -19.57
N LYS A 148 6.83 12.76 -20.83
CA LYS A 148 7.80 13.67 -21.44
C LYS A 148 7.29 15.09 -21.35
N LEU A 149 8.08 15.97 -20.72
CA LEU A 149 7.82 17.42 -20.66
C LEU A 149 7.59 18.05 -22.05
N ALA A 150 8.24 17.51 -23.09
CA ALA A 150 8.08 17.98 -24.48
C ALA A 150 6.64 17.87 -25.02
N ASN A 151 5.77 17.08 -24.38
CA ASN A 151 4.37 16.94 -24.77
C ASN A 151 3.44 18.01 -24.16
N TYR A 152 4.00 18.92 -23.35
CA TYR A 152 3.25 19.92 -22.60
C TYR A 152 3.77 21.32 -22.88
N TYR A 153 2.90 22.32 -22.74
CA TYR A 153 3.34 23.70 -22.75
C TYR A 153 3.98 24.03 -21.41
N ILE A 154 5.16 24.62 -21.47
CA ILE A 154 5.96 24.97 -20.29
C ILE A 154 6.26 26.45 -20.34
N TYR A 155 5.97 27.13 -19.25
CA TYR A 155 6.27 28.54 -19.08
C TYR A 155 6.60 28.80 -17.61
N GLU A 156 7.66 29.59 -17.37
CA GLU A 156 8.12 29.98 -16.03
C GLU A 156 8.25 28.81 -15.03
N GLY A 157 8.84 27.69 -15.48
CA GLY A 157 9.06 26.53 -14.60
C GLY A 157 7.80 25.75 -14.24
N ARG A 158 6.68 26.00 -14.93
CA ARG A 158 5.39 25.35 -14.74
C ARG A 158 4.94 24.61 -15.99
N VAL A 159 4.29 23.47 -15.77
CA VAL A 159 3.64 22.66 -16.80
C VAL A 159 2.18 23.07 -16.85
N TYR A 160 1.69 23.41 -18.04
CA TYR A 160 0.30 23.79 -18.27
C TYR A 160 -0.52 22.56 -18.64
N LEU A 161 -1.66 22.41 -17.98
CA LEU A 161 -2.46 21.19 -17.96
C LEU A 161 -3.92 21.50 -18.32
N LYS A 162 -4.51 20.67 -19.18
CA LYS A 162 -5.96 20.64 -19.35
C LYS A 162 -6.61 19.90 -18.20
N ARG A 163 -7.94 20.00 -18.09
CA ARG A 163 -8.71 19.24 -17.11
C ARG A 163 -8.42 17.73 -17.16
N GLU A 164 -8.30 17.17 -18.37
CA GLU A 164 -8.04 15.74 -18.55
C GLU A 164 -6.65 15.34 -18.05
N ASP A 165 -5.66 16.21 -18.28
CA ASP A 165 -4.30 16.02 -17.80
C ASP A 165 -4.25 16.08 -16.28
N LEU A 166 -4.90 17.08 -15.69
CA LEU A 166 -5.01 17.25 -14.25
C LEU A 166 -5.60 15.99 -13.59
N ILE A 167 -6.73 15.48 -14.08
CA ILE A 167 -7.38 14.29 -13.50
C ILE A 167 -6.50 13.05 -13.65
N ARG A 168 -5.80 12.90 -14.79
CA ARG A 168 -4.85 11.78 -15.01
C ARG A 168 -3.67 11.83 -14.04
N ILE A 169 -3.07 13.01 -13.84
CA ILE A 169 -1.94 13.18 -12.92
C ILE A 169 -2.41 13.03 -11.47
N TRP A 170 -3.54 13.63 -11.12
CA TRP A 170 -4.20 13.47 -9.82
C TRP A 170 -4.48 12.01 -9.50
N SER A 171 -4.93 11.21 -10.47
CA SER A 171 -5.16 9.78 -10.29
C SER A 171 -3.92 9.06 -9.77
N LYS A 172 -2.72 9.47 -10.20
CA LYS A 172 -1.45 8.93 -9.69
C LYS A 172 -1.14 9.38 -8.27
N ALA A 173 -1.43 10.62 -7.92
CA ALA A 173 -1.33 11.09 -6.55
C ALA A 173 -2.32 10.36 -5.63
N PHE A 174 -3.56 10.19 -6.07
CA PHE A 174 -4.60 9.45 -5.36
C PHE A 174 -4.20 7.99 -5.09
N GLU A 175 -3.75 7.25 -6.12
CA GLU A 175 -3.27 5.87 -5.96
C GLU A 175 -2.13 5.77 -4.94
N ARG A 176 -1.19 6.73 -4.96
CA ARG A 176 -0.08 6.81 -3.99
C ARG A 176 -0.58 7.10 -2.58
N ASN A 177 -1.53 8.01 -2.43
CA ASN A 177 -2.09 8.37 -1.12
C ASN A 177 -2.92 7.23 -0.53
N VAL A 178 -3.64 6.46 -1.34
CA VAL A 178 -4.31 5.23 -0.91
C VAL A 178 -3.29 4.24 -0.34
N GLU A 179 -2.23 3.91 -1.09
CA GLU A 179 -1.18 3.01 -0.58
C GLU A 179 -0.53 3.53 0.71
N ARG A 180 -0.25 4.83 0.77
CA ARG A 180 0.31 5.46 1.96
C ARG A 180 -0.65 5.34 3.16
N GLY A 181 -1.93 5.63 2.96
CA GLY A 181 -2.96 5.55 4.00
C GLY A 181 -3.11 4.13 4.53
N VAL A 182 -3.18 3.13 3.63
CA VAL A 182 -3.24 1.71 4.02
C VAL A 182 -2.03 1.29 4.84
N ASN A 183 -0.82 1.68 4.43
CA ASN A 183 0.40 1.37 5.19
C ASN A 183 0.48 2.06 6.55
N MET A 184 -0.17 3.22 6.71
CA MET A 184 -0.30 3.86 8.01
C MET A 184 -1.25 3.08 8.92
N LEU A 185 -2.41 2.67 8.39
CA LEU A 185 -3.42 1.90 9.11
C LEU A 185 -2.94 0.48 9.44
N TYR A 186 -2.05 -0.10 8.63
CA TYR A 186 -1.43 -1.40 8.89
C TYR A 186 -0.77 -1.48 10.27
N GLU A 187 -0.19 -0.38 10.75
CA GLU A 187 0.51 -0.36 12.04
C GLU A 187 -0.45 -0.45 13.24
N ILE A 188 -1.69 0.05 13.08
CA ILE A 188 -2.72 0.10 14.13
C ILE A 188 -3.87 -0.91 13.88
N ARG A 189 -3.76 -1.76 12.86
CA ARG A 189 -4.87 -2.61 12.41
C ARG A 189 -5.42 -3.57 13.47
N ASP A 190 -4.64 -3.91 14.50
CA ASP A 190 -5.11 -4.78 15.59
C ASP A 190 -6.01 -4.03 16.59
N GLU A 191 -5.96 -2.70 16.61
CA GLU A 191 -6.82 -1.83 17.43
C GLU A 191 -8.16 -1.53 16.72
N LEU A 192 -8.23 -1.76 15.41
CA LEU A 192 -9.43 -1.46 14.63
C LEU A 192 -10.61 -2.39 15.00
N PRO A 193 -11.84 -1.85 15.12
CA PRO A 193 -13.06 -2.61 15.34
C PRO A 193 -13.31 -3.73 14.32
N GLU A 194 -14.06 -4.76 14.72
CA GLU A 194 -14.41 -5.92 13.86
C GLU A 194 -15.08 -5.51 12.53
N PHE A 195 -15.77 -4.37 12.52
CA PHE A 195 -16.35 -3.74 11.33
C PHE A 195 -15.43 -3.79 10.11
N TYR A 196 -14.16 -3.42 10.26
CA TYR A 196 -13.21 -3.36 9.15
C TYR A 196 -12.88 -4.72 8.55
N ARG A 197 -12.91 -5.79 9.36
CA ARG A 197 -12.75 -7.16 8.84
C ARG A 197 -14.00 -7.64 8.11
N LYS A 198 -15.20 -7.25 8.58
CA LYS A 198 -16.45 -7.53 7.85
C LYS A 198 -16.45 -6.85 6.49
N VAL A 199 -16.05 -5.57 6.45
CA VAL A 199 -15.88 -4.84 5.18
C VAL A 199 -14.87 -5.56 4.27
N LEU A 200 -13.72 -6.02 4.78
CA LEU A 200 -12.76 -6.76 3.96
C LEU A 200 -13.38 -8.05 3.38
N GLY A 201 -14.08 -8.83 4.20
CA GLY A 201 -14.73 -10.07 3.76
C GLY A 201 -15.73 -9.83 2.63
N GLU A 202 -16.51 -8.77 2.70
CA GLU A 202 -17.45 -8.39 1.63
C GLU A 202 -16.74 -7.88 0.37
N ILE A 203 -15.62 -7.14 0.50
CA ILE A 203 -14.79 -6.77 -0.66
C ILE A 203 -14.26 -8.03 -1.35
N GLN A 204 -13.81 -9.02 -0.57
CA GLN A 204 -13.30 -10.29 -1.09
C GLN A 204 -14.40 -11.09 -1.79
N ALA A 205 -15.58 -11.21 -1.18
CA ALA A 205 -16.74 -11.86 -1.78
C ALA A 205 -17.13 -11.19 -3.12
N PHE A 206 -17.17 -9.86 -3.16
CA PHE A 206 -17.43 -9.12 -4.39
C PHE A 206 -16.33 -9.34 -5.45
N ALA A 207 -15.06 -9.38 -5.04
CA ALA A 207 -13.95 -9.62 -5.95
C ALA A 207 -14.00 -11.03 -6.56
N GLU A 208 -14.37 -12.04 -5.77
CA GLU A 208 -14.53 -13.42 -6.22
C GLU A 208 -15.69 -13.56 -7.22
N GLU A 209 -16.83 -12.91 -6.96
CA GLU A 209 -17.97 -12.87 -7.88
C GLU A 209 -17.57 -12.24 -9.23
N GLU A 210 -16.86 -11.12 -9.21
CA GLU A 210 -16.60 -10.31 -10.40
C GLU A 210 -15.42 -10.81 -11.24
N PHE A 211 -14.34 -11.26 -10.61
CA PHE A 211 -13.10 -11.63 -11.31
C PHE A 211 -12.83 -13.13 -11.35
N GLY A 212 -13.65 -13.93 -10.65
CA GLY A 212 -13.40 -15.34 -10.41
C GLY A 212 -12.17 -15.59 -9.52
N ARG A 213 -11.97 -16.84 -9.13
CA ARG A 213 -10.92 -17.32 -8.19
C ARG A 213 -9.47 -17.20 -8.70
N LYS A 214 -9.20 -16.29 -9.66
CA LYS A 214 -7.95 -16.25 -10.47
C LYS A 214 -6.84 -15.35 -9.93
N PHE A 215 -7.04 -14.65 -8.83
CA PHE A 215 -5.97 -13.87 -8.21
C PHE A 215 -5.96 -14.18 -6.72
N GLY A 216 -5.10 -15.11 -6.34
CA GLY A 216 -4.92 -15.45 -4.94
C GLY A 216 -4.28 -14.30 -4.17
N GLU A 217 -4.68 -14.16 -2.92
CA GLU A 217 -3.99 -13.39 -1.89
C GLU A 217 -2.48 -13.73 -1.88
N ILE A 218 -1.61 -12.82 -1.44
CA ILE A 218 -0.19 -13.14 -1.25
C ILE A 218 -0.10 -14.13 -0.08
N GLN A 219 -0.14 -15.42 -0.38
CA GLN A 219 0.02 -16.50 0.58
C GLN A 219 1.50 -16.77 0.89
N GLY A 220 1.74 -17.44 2.02
CA GLY A 220 3.06 -17.98 2.34
C GLY A 220 3.60 -18.81 1.18
N GLY A 221 4.85 -18.57 0.81
CA GLY A 221 5.46 -19.18 -0.37
C GLY A 221 6.97 -19.02 -0.36
N LYS A 222 7.64 -19.58 -1.36
CA LYS A 222 9.10 -19.56 -1.46
C LYS A 222 9.62 -18.12 -1.31
N LEU A 223 10.60 -17.93 -0.42
CA LEU A 223 11.25 -16.65 -0.20
C LEU A 223 11.90 -16.18 -1.50
N ARG A 224 11.76 -14.88 -1.79
CA ARG A 224 12.36 -14.22 -2.97
C ARG A 224 13.32 -13.12 -2.54
N PRO A 225 14.59 -13.46 -2.24
CA PRO A 225 15.58 -12.53 -1.69
C PRO A 225 15.80 -11.26 -2.51
N GLU A 226 15.59 -11.31 -3.82
CA GLU A 226 15.67 -10.17 -4.73
C GLU A 226 14.70 -9.04 -4.34
N PHE A 227 13.58 -9.38 -3.71
CA PHE A 227 12.55 -8.45 -3.24
C PHE A 227 12.67 -8.06 -1.77
N PHE A 228 13.68 -8.54 -1.06
CA PHE A 228 13.90 -8.14 0.32
C PHE A 228 14.26 -6.64 0.44
N PRO A 229 13.79 -5.96 1.50
CA PRO A 229 14.14 -4.58 1.75
C PRO A 229 15.63 -4.42 2.08
N PRO A 230 16.20 -3.22 1.89
CA PRO A 230 17.62 -2.96 2.17
C PRO A 230 18.05 -3.35 3.59
N CYS A 231 17.21 -3.10 4.61
CA CYS A 231 17.52 -3.48 6.00
C CYS A 231 17.70 -4.99 6.21
N ILE A 232 16.90 -5.81 5.54
CA ILE A 232 17.03 -7.27 5.58
C ILE A 232 18.24 -7.72 4.77
N LYS A 233 18.47 -7.14 3.60
CA LYS A 233 19.66 -7.42 2.79
C LYS A 233 20.95 -7.09 3.53
N ASN A 234 20.97 -6.01 4.30
CA ASN A 234 22.12 -5.63 5.12
C ASN A 234 22.30 -6.58 6.31
N ALA A 235 21.21 -7.02 6.98
CA ALA A 235 21.30 -8.04 8.02
C ALA A 235 21.84 -9.39 7.48
N LEU A 236 21.42 -9.79 6.28
CA LEU A 236 21.90 -11.02 5.61
C LEU A 236 23.39 -11.01 5.27
N LYS A 237 23.99 -9.83 5.07
CA LYS A 237 25.43 -9.68 4.82
C LYS A 237 26.28 -9.89 6.08
N GLY A 238 25.66 -9.97 7.26
CA GLY A 238 26.36 -9.92 8.54
C GLY A 238 26.57 -8.49 9.02
N VAL A 239 26.68 -8.32 10.34
CA VAL A 239 26.84 -7.01 10.99
C VAL A 239 27.93 -7.06 12.07
N PRO A 240 28.53 -5.92 12.45
CA PRO A 240 29.53 -5.88 13.52
C PRO A 240 28.91 -6.11 14.90
N GLN A 241 29.78 -6.38 15.88
CA GLN A 241 29.43 -6.47 17.29
C GLN A 241 28.61 -5.25 17.76
N GLY A 242 27.70 -5.47 18.72
CA GLY A 242 26.81 -4.45 19.27
C GLY A 242 25.39 -4.44 18.67
N ILE A 243 25.21 -4.83 17.40
CA ILE A 243 23.87 -4.91 16.78
C ILE A 243 23.48 -6.29 16.24
N ARG A 244 24.35 -7.29 16.31
CA ARG A 244 24.09 -8.64 15.77
C ARG A 244 22.83 -9.29 16.35
N ASN A 245 22.61 -9.21 17.66
CA ASN A 245 21.45 -9.84 18.29
C ASN A 245 20.16 -9.21 17.74
N TYR A 246 20.09 -7.89 17.72
CA TYR A 246 18.97 -7.18 17.11
C TYR A 246 18.79 -7.52 15.61
N ALA A 247 19.88 -7.50 14.83
CA ALA A 247 19.82 -7.75 13.40
C ALA A 247 19.37 -9.18 13.06
N ILE A 248 19.91 -10.17 13.77
CA ILE A 248 19.72 -11.59 13.49
C ILE A 248 18.50 -12.15 14.24
N THR A 249 18.50 -12.09 15.57
CA THR A 249 17.49 -12.77 16.40
C THR A 249 16.16 -12.04 16.42
N VAL A 250 16.18 -10.70 16.37
CA VAL A 250 14.95 -9.90 16.34
C VAL A 250 14.48 -9.66 14.91
N LEU A 251 15.22 -8.90 14.11
CA LEU A 251 14.77 -8.41 12.81
C LEU A 251 14.72 -9.51 11.73
N LEU A 252 15.83 -10.20 11.47
CA LEU A 252 15.92 -11.15 10.37
C LEU A 252 15.01 -12.37 10.62
N THR A 253 15.03 -12.90 11.84
CA THR A 253 14.22 -14.05 12.26
C THR A 253 12.72 -13.80 12.11
N SER A 254 12.22 -12.69 12.67
CA SER A 254 10.82 -12.32 12.53
C SER A 254 10.46 -12.07 11.07
N PHE A 255 11.27 -11.32 10.31
CA PHE A 255 10.96 -11.04 8.91
C PHE A 255 10.89 -12.30 8.06
N LEU A 256 11.90 -13.17 8.10
CA LEU A 256 11.94 -14.38 7.26
C LEU A 256 10.79 -15.33 7.60
N SER A 257 10.47 -15.49 8.88
CA SER A 257 9.35 -16.34 9.30
C SER A 257 8.01 -15.83 8.78
N TYR A 258 7.66 -14.56 8.99
CA TYR A 258 6.42 -14.01 8.43
C TYR A 258 6.44 -14.02 6.90
N ALA A 259 7.52 -13.57 6.25
CA ALA A 259 7.63 -13.53 4.79
C ALA A 259 7.44 -14.91 4.13
N ARG A 260 7.89 -15.99 4.79
CA ARG A 260 7.79 -17.38 4.29
C ARG A 260 6.47 -18.05 4.65
N ILE A 261 6.02 -17.88 5.88
CA ILE A 261 4.94 -18.68 6.49
C ILE A 261 3.59 -17.97 6.39
N CYS A 262 3.54 -16.70 6.80
CA CYS A 262 2.29 -15.95 6.92
C CYS A 262 2.53 -14.46 6.65
N PRO A 263 2.76 -14.03 5.41
CA PRO A 263 3.23 -12.68 5.11
C PRO A 263 2.14 -11.62 5.34
N ASN A 264 0.88 -12.02 5.41
CA ASN A 264 -0.24 -11.19 5.81
C ASN A 264 -1.07 -11.88 6.90
N PRO A 265 -0.63 -11.85 8.17
CA PRO A 265 -1.33 -12.58 9.21
C PRO A 265 -2.66 -11.88 9.56
N PRO A 266 -3.75 -12.63 9.80
CA PRO A 266 -5.07 -12.06 10.10
C PRO A 266 -5.09 -11.28 11.42
N ARG A 267 -4.19 -11.63 12.37
CA ARG A 267 -3.99 -10.98 13.67
C ARG A 267 -2.51 -11.06 14.05
N ARG A 268 -2.01 -10.18 14.93
CA ARG A 268 -0.63 -10.29 15.46
C ARG A 268 -0.38 -11.46 16.41
N ASN A 269 -1.41 -12.08 16.99
CA ASN A 269 -1.28 -13.20 17.94
C ASN A 269 -1.40 -14.59 17.29
N VAL A 270 -1.26 -14.68 15.97
CA VAL A 270 -1.24 -15.95 15.24
C VAL A 270 -0.03 -16.78 15.70
N ARG A 271 -0.19 -18.10 15.82
CA ARG A 271 0.92 -19.01 16.12
C ARG A 271 1.41 -19.65 14.83
N VAL A 272 2.68 -20.02 14.81
CA VAL A 272 3.30 -20.71 13.66
C VAL A 272 2.53 -21.99 13.30
N LYS A 273 2.10 -22.79 14.28
CA LYS A 273 1.33 -24.02 14.02
C LYS A 273 -0.04 -23.79 13.38
N ASP A 274 -0.57 -22.58 13.45
CA ASP A 274 -1.82 -22.22 12.77
C ASP A 274 -1.58 -22.00 11.26
N CYS A 275 -0.32 -21.86 10.81
CA CYS A 275 0.05 -21.54 9.44
C CYS A 275 0.83 -22.65 8.71
N ILE A 276 1.53 -23.52 9.43
CA ILE A 276 2.27 -24.66 8.86
C ILE A 276 1.92 -25.96 9.57
N LYS A 277 1.97 -27.06 8.83
CA LYS A 277 1.78 -28.42 9.35
C LYS A 277 3.09 -29.16 9.63
N ASP A 278 4.21 -28.60 9.20
CA ASP A 278 5.51 -29.26 9.22
C ASP A 278 6.61 -28.26 9.60
N ILE A 279 7.30 -28.53 10.70
CA ILE A 279 8.37 -27.68 11.23
C ILE A 279 9.58 -27.60 10.29
N ARG A 280 9.70 -28.52 9.32
CA ARG A 280 10.74 -28.49 8.27
C ARG A 280 10.73 -27.19 7.46
N VAL A 281 9.59 -26.54 7.32
CA VAL A 281 9.51 -25.20 6.71
C VAL A 281 10.42 -24.20 7.45
N ILE A 282 10.55 -24.32 8.77
CA ILE A 282 11.47 -23.50 9.54
C ILE A 282 12.88 -24.07 9.47
N THR A 283 13.08 -25.34 9.82
CA THR A 283 14.42 -25.91 10.01
C THR A 283 15.20 -26.04 8.72
N GLU A 284 14.54 -26.24 7.57
CA GLU A 284 15.18 -26.45 6.27
C GLU A 284 15.17 -25.21 5.37
N GLU A 285 14.19 -24.31 5.52
CA GLU A 285 14.08 -23.13 4.63
C GLU A 285 14.41 -21.79 5.30
N ILE A 286 14.13 -21.61 6.59
CA ILE A 286 14.31 -20.32 7.28
C ILE A 286 15.61 -20.31 8.10
N LEU A 287 15.79 -21.31 8.97
CA LEU A 287 16.90 -21.38 9.91
C LEU A 287 18.27 -21.38 9.23
N PRO A 288 18.50 -22.08 8.11
CA PRO A 288 19.80 -22.05 7.43
C PRO A 288 20.19 -20.64 6.96
N ILE A 289 19.22 -19.84 6.50
CA ILE A 289 19.44 -18.46 6.08
C ILE A 289 19.87 -17.59 7.27
N ILE A 290 19.23 -17.79 8.44
CA ILE A 290 19.56 -17.07 9.68
C ILE A 290 20.98 -17.45 10.15
N ILE A 291 21.31 -18.74 10.16
CA ILE A 291 22.62 -19.24 10.57
C ILE A 291 23.71 -18.70 9.65
N GLU A 292 23.50 -18.70 8.34
CA GLU A 292 24.48 -18.18 7.40
C GLU A 292 24.74 -16.67 7.62
N ALA A 293 23.69 -15.88 7.86
CA ALA A 293 23.83 -14.46 8.19
C ALA A 293 24.55 -14.24 9.55
N ALA A 294 24.27 -15.08 10.53
CA ALA A 294 24.93 -15.06 11.84
C ALA A 294 26.43 -15.36 11.75
N ASN A 295 26.82 -16.32 10.89
CA ASN A 295 28.20 -16.69 10.64
C ASN A 295 28.99 -15.59 9.91
N ARG A 296 28.31 -14.79 9.06
CA ARG A 296 28.92 -13.62 8.40
C ARG A 296 29.11 -12.42 9.33
N CYS A 297 28.53 -12.44 10.53
CA CYS A 297 28.73 -11.36 11.48
C CYS A 297 30.17 -11.33 12.02
N SER A 298 30.59 -10.20 12.58
CA SER A 298 31.95 -10.03 13.09
C SER A 298 31.98 -9.63 14.59
N PRO A 299 32.49 -10.50 15.48
CA PRO A 299 32.69 -11.95 15.27
C PRO A 299 31.39 -12.73 14.95
N PRO A 300 31.47 -14.01 14.53
CA PRO A 300 30.29 -14.85 14.28
C PRO A 300 29.40 -14.96 15.52
N LEU A 301 28.09 -14.77 15.35
CA LEU A 301 27.18 -14.57 16.50
C LEU A 301 27.07 -15.80 17.40
N PHE A 302 26.86 -16.99 16.84
CA PHE A 302 26.62 -18.20 17.64
C PHE A 302 27.91 -18.85 18.16
N GLU A 303 29.07 -18.50 17.59
CA GLU A 303 30.37 -18.88 18.16
C GLU A 303 30.67 -18.03 19.38
N ASP A 304 30.45 -16.72 19.29
CA ASP A 304 30.65 -15.76 20.39
C ASP A 304 29.56 -15.88 21.48
N GLN A 305 28.32 -16.17 21.09
CA GLN A 305 27.15 -16.25 21.97
C GLN A 305 26.27 -17.48 21.63
N PRO A 306 26.66 -18.70 22.03
CA PRO A 306 25.96 -19.93 21.65
C PRO A 306 24.48 -20.00 22.07
N ASN A 307 24.12 -19.34 23.17
CA ASN A 307 22.74 -19.33 23.66
C ASN A 307 21.78 -18.51 22.77
N GLU A 308 22.27 -17.61 21.92
CA GLU A 308 21.42 -16.81 21.02
C GLU A 308 20.62 -17.66 20.03
N ILE A 309 21.02 -18.92 19.78
CA ILE A 309 20.22 -19.84 18.97
C ILE A 309 18.84 -20.12 19.60
N LYS A 310 18.74 -20.13 20.94
CA LYS A 310 17.47 -20.30 21.67
C LYS A 310 16.61 -19.05 21.53
N ASN A 311 17.23 -17.87 21.38
CA ASN A 311 16.51 -16.62 21.11
C ASN A 311 15.85 -16.63 19.73
N ILE A 312 16.40 -17.34 18.74
CA ILE A 312 15.72 -17.55 17.45
C ILE A 312 14.37 -18.22 17.68
N TRP A 313 14.36 -19.36 18.37
CA TRP A 313 13.14 -20.11 18.66
C TRP A 313 12.16 -19.35 19.54
N TYR A 314 12.68 -18.60 20.52
CA TYR A 314 11.86 -17.72 21.34
C TYR A 314 11.15 -16.66 20.48
N HIS A 315 11.84 -16.03 19.52
CA HIS A 315 11.23 -15.04 18.62
C HIS A 315 10.25 -15.65 17.62
N LEU A 316 10.42 -16.93 17.29
CA LEU A 316 9.50 -17.70 16.45
C LEU A 316 8.27 -18.24 17.22
N GLY A 317 8.20 -18.02 18.54
CA GLY A 317 7.05 -18.40 19.35
C GLY A 317 7.12 -19.82 19.95
N PHE A 318 8.28 -20.46 19.96
CA PHE A 318 8.47 -21.84 20.44
C PHE A 318 9.00 -21.93 21.88
N GLY A 319 9.13 -20.80 22.58
CA GLY A 319 9.79 -20.74 23.87
C GLY A 319 11.32 -20.78 23.77
N TYR A 320 11.99 -20.68 24.91
CA TYR A 320 13.44 -20.67 25.00
C TYR A 320 14.00 -22.11 25.01
N THR A 321 14.07 -22.73 23.83
CA THR A 321 14.48 -24.13 23.63
C THR A 321 15.52 -24.27 22.52
N ALA A 322 16.30 -25.36 22.55
CA ALA A 322 17.24 -25.73 21.50
C ALA A 322 16.64 -26.72 20.49
N ASN A 323 15.65 -27.51 20.91
CA ASN A 323 15.05 -28.58 20.12
C ASN A 323 13.52 -28.44 20.16
N PRO A 324 12.94 -27.49 19.43
CA PRO A 324 11.50 -27.30 19.41
C PRO A 324 10.80 -28.39 18.57
N SER A 325 9.57 -28.69 18.96
CA SER A 325 8.58 -29.39 18.17
C SER A 325 7.49 -28.42 17.70
N LEU A 326 6.64 -28.83 16.76
CA LEU A 326 5.55 -27.97 16.30
C LEU A 326 4.54 -27.66 17.42
N GLU A 327 4.39 -28.56 18.39
CA GLU A 327 3.49 -28.40 19.54
C GLU A 327 3.92 -27.26 20.47
N ASP A 328 5.22 -26.96 20.52
CA ASP A 328 5.77 -25.86 21.32
C ASP A 328 5.38 -24.48 20.79
N SER A 329 4.77 -24.40 19.60
CA SER A 329 4.26 -23.15 19.05
C SER A 329 3.17 -22.54 19.93
N GLY A 330 3.47 -21.38 20.51
CA GLY A 330 2.67 -20.67 21.49
C GLY A 330 3.32 -20.58 22.87
N ASN A 331 4.45 -21.27 23.12
CA ASN A 331 5.19 -21.19 24.38
C ASN A 331 5.91 -19.84 24.57
N SER A 332 6.08 -19.07 23.49
CA SER A 332 6.42 -17.65 23.52
C SER A 332 5.63 -16.90 22.43
N THR A 333 5.72 -15.58 22.43
CA THR A 333 5.14 -14.77 21.36
C THR A 333 5.90 -15.03 20.04
N TRP A 334 5.19 -15.26 18.94
CA TRP A 334 5.78 -15.13 17.61
C TRP A 334 5.92 -13.64 17.31
N TYR A 335 7.14 -13.12 17.40
CA TYR A 335 7.38 -11.69 17.36
C TYR A 335 7.26 -11.16 15.93
N PHE A 336 6.40 -10.15 15.77
CA PHE A 336 6.22 -9.46 14.49
C PHE A 336 7.47 -8.62 14.13
N PRO A 337 7.83 -8.49 12.83
CA PRO A 337 9.00 -7.74 12.44
C PRO A 337 8.96 -6.29 12.90
N PRO A 338 10.05 -5.76 13.49
CA PRO A 338 10.09 -4.38 13.94
C PRO A 338 9.88 -3.44 12.75
N ASN A 339 9.12 -2.37 12.98
CA ASN A 339 8.85 -1.38 11.94
C ASN A 339 10.10 -0.53 11.65
N CYS A 340 10.06 0.24 10.55
CA CYS A 340 11.18 1.03 10.06
C CYS A 340 11.71 2.04 11.10
N GLU A 341 10.83 2.57 11.97
CA GLU A 341 11.22 3.48 13.04
C GLU A 341 12.05 2.78 14.12
N LYS A 342 11.57 1.61 14.60
CA LYS A 342 12.34 0.77 15.53
C LYS A 342 13.69 0.35 14.96
N ILE A 343 13.74 0.00 13.67
CA ILE A 343 15.01 -0.33 13.00
C ILE A 343 15.95 0.86 12.99
N ARG A 344 15.48 2.06 12.64
CA ARG A 344 16.33 3.27 12.67
C ARG A 344 16.83 3.61 14.07
N ALA A 345 16.02 3.40 15.10
CA ALA A 345 16.40 3.68 16.47
C ALA A 345 17.44 2.69 17.02
N ASN A 346 17.27 1.39 16.75
CA ASN A 346 18.09 0.34 17.35
C ASN A 346 19.29 -0.10 16.49
N ALA A 347 19.17 0.01 15.16
CA ALA A 347 20.20 -0.40 14.21
C ALA A 347 20.17 0.50 12.95
N PRO A 348 20.47 1.81 13.08
CA PRO A 348 20.40 2.78 11.99
C PRO A 348 21.21 2.38 10.77
N GLN A 349 22.36 1.70 10.95
CA GLN A 349 23.23 1.23 9.87
C GLN A 349 22.57 0.16 8.97
N LEU A 350 21.52 -0.51 9.43
CA LEU A 350 20.74 -1.42 8.58
C LEU A 350 19.83 -0.65 7.63
N CYS A 351 19.34 0.52 8.03
CA CYS A 351 18.37 1.28 7.24
C CYS A 351 19.09 2.11 6.18
N THR A 352 19.26 1.55 4.98
CA THR A 352 19.75 2.24 3.78
C THR A 352 18.61 2.35 2.75
N PRO A 353 17.68 3.32 2.87
CA PRO A 353 16.44 3.34 2.09
C PRO A 353 16.70 3.40 0.58
N ASP A 354 15.88 2.67 -0.18
CA ASP A 354 15.83 2.76 -1.64
C ASP A 354 14.54 3.44 -2.12
N LYS A 355 14.35 3.53 -3.44
CA LYS A 355 13.14 4.13 -4.05
C LYS A 355 11.83 3.44 -3.64
N HIS A 356 11.87 2.16 -3.27
CA HIS A 356 10.71 1.38 -2.85
C HIS A 356 10.39 1.53 -1.37
N CYS A 357 11.32 2.07 -0.56
CA CYS A 357 11.07 2.44 0.84
C CYS A 357 10.14 3.66 0.98
N LYS A 358 9.94 4.46 -0.08
CA LYS A 358 9.04 5.63 -0.06
C LYS A 358 7.63 5.17 0.35
N TYR A 359 7.14 5.74 1.46
CA TYR A 359 5.84 5.46 2.10
C TYR A 359 5.68 4.05 2.74
N ILE A 360 6.77 3.30 2.90
CA ILE A 360 6.76 2.04 3.63
C ILE A 360 7.15 2.27 5.09
N ARG A 361 6.35 1.69 6.01
CA ARG A 361 6.60 1.73 7.45
C ARG A 361 7.09 0.42 8.04
N ASN A 362 6.95 -0.70 7.34
CA ASN A 362 7.37 -2.01 7.82
C ASN A 362 8.11 -2.85 6.74
N PRO A 363 9.22 -3.54 7.07
CA PRO A 363 9.92 -4.43 6.12
C PRO A 363 9.03 -5.47 5.45
N LEU A 364 8.03 -6.01 6.15
CA LEU A 364 7.10 -6.98 5.59
C LEU A 364 6.20 -6.34 4.51
N THR A 365 5.66 -5.15 4.78
CA THR A 365 4.90 -4.39 3.77
C THR A 365 5.74 -3.99 2.56
N TYR A 366 7.04 -3.71 2.73
CA TYR A 366 7.97 -3.54 1.60
C TYR A 366 7.97 -4.80 0.72
N TYR A 367 8.18 -5.96 1.33
CA TYR A 367 8.28 -7.23 0.62
C TYR A 367 6.98 -7.57 -0.11
N LEU A 368 5.84 -7.44 0.56
CA LEU A 368 4.51 -7.60 -0.04
C LEU A 368 4.31 -6.68 -1.25
N ARG A 369 4.67 -5.40 -1.13
CA ARG A 369 4.59 -4.43 -2.24
C ARG A 369 5.45 -4.87 -3.42
N ARG A 370 6.67 -5.37 -3.18
CA ARG A 370 7.56 -5.84 -4.24
C ARG A 370 7.03 -7.07 -4.95
N LEU A 371 6.49 -8.05 -4.20
CA LEU A 371 5.80 -9.21 -4.75
C LEU A 371 4.61 -8.79 -5.61
N TYR A 372 3.81 -7.86 -5.10
CA TYR A 372 2.65 -7.30 -5.78
C TYR A 372 3.00 -6.60 -7.09
N LEU A 373 3.98 -5.69 -7.08
CA LEU A 373 4.44 -4.99 -8.28
C LEU A 373 4.98 -5.96 -9.35
N GLU A 374 5.67 -7.01 -8.92
CA GLU A 374 6.15 -8.06 -9.81
C GLU A 374 4.99 -8.87 -10.40
N GLY A 375 4.02 -9.27 -9.57
CA GLY A 375 2.80 -9.95 -10.03
C GLY A 375 2.02 -9.13 -11.05
N ARG A 376 1.90 -7.81 -10.85
CA ARG A 376 1.28 -6.90 -11.83
C ARG A 376 2.02 -6.85 -13.16
N ARG A 377 3.36 -6.85 -13.14
CA ARG A 377 4.17 -6.80 -14.37
C ARG A 377 4.00 -8.07 -15.21
N ASN A 378 3.87 -9.21 -14.54
CA ASN A 378 3.73 -10.52 -15.18
C ASN A 378 2.27 -10.87 -15.53
N ALA A 379 1.29 -10.09 -15.05
CA ALA A 379 -0.11 -10.31 -15.40
C ALA A 379 -0.34 -10.05 -16.91
N PRO A 380 -1.05 -10.93 -17.62
CA PRO A 380 -1.36 -10.72 -19.03
C PRO A 380 -2.14 -9.40 -19.17
N LYS A 381 -1.64 -8.48 -20.00
CA LYS A 381 -2.35 -7.24 -20.32
C LYS A 381 -3.74 -7.62 -20.83
N ARG A 382 -4.78 -7.36 -20.04
CA ARG A 382 -6.16 -7.52 -20.52
C ARG A 382 -6.32 -6.63 -21.75
N GLY A 383 -6.38 -7.26 -22.92
CA GLY A 383 -6.64 -6.57 -24.17
C GLY A 383 -7.94 -5.79 -24.02
N ASN A 384 -7.87 -4.50 -24.33
CA ASN A 384 -9.01 -3.62 -24.38
C ASN A 384 -9.90 -4.08 -25.56
N LYS A 385 -10.74 -5.10 -25.38
CA LYS A 385 -11.82 -5.42 -26.34
C LYS A 385 -12.91 -4.36 -26.20
N ARG A 386 -12.60 -3.13 -26.62
CA ARG A 386 -13.62 -2.20 -27.11
C ARG A 386 -13.94 -2.61 -28.54
N GLY A 387 -15.25 -2.73 -28.81
CA GLY A 387 -15.80 -3.50 -29.91
C GLY A 387 -15.23 -3.20 -31.30
N LYS A 388 -14.83 -4.27 -32.00
CA LYS A 388 -15.02 -4.33 -33.44
C LYS A 388 -16.53 -4.44 -33.67
N LYS A 389 -17.16 -3.34 -34.10
CA LYS A 389 -18.40 -3.42 -34.87
C LYS A 389 -18.10 -4.28 -36.08
N GLU A 390 -18.72 -5.44 -36.16
CA GLU A 390 -18.86 -6.15 -37.43
C GLU A 390 -19.66 -5.23 -38.36
N LEU A 391 -18.98 -4.75 -39.40
CA LEU A 391 -19.64 -4.23 -40.59
C LEU A 391 -20.33 -5.42 -41.25
N LEU A 392 -21.65 -5.49 -41.07
CA LEU A 392 -22.53 -6.18 -42.00
C LEU A 392 -22.29 -5.54 -43.38
N HIS A 393 -21.73 -6.31 -44.30
CA HIS A 393 -21.86 -6.06 -45.72
C HIS A 393 -22.96 -6.96 -46.27
N GLN A 394 -23.83 -6.30 -47.04
CA GLN A 394 -24.83 -6.86 -47.92
C GLN A 394 -24.23 -7.85 -48.90
#